data_AF-A0A7S2DL81-F1
#
_entry.id   AF-A0A7S2DL81-F1
#
_cell.length_a   1.000
_cell.length_b   1.000
_cell.length_c   1.000
_cell.angle_alpha   90.00
_cell.angle_beta   90.00
_cell.angle_gamma   90.00
#
_symmetry.space_group_name_H-M   'P 1'
#
loop_
_entity.id
_entity.type
_entity.pdbx_description
1 polymer ?
#
loop_
_entity_poly.entity_id
_entity_poly.type
_entity_poly.pdbx_seq_one_letter_code
_entity_poly.pdbx_strand_id
1 'polypeptide(L)'
;VNAPLAFTPLDRKALRAAAQSTGPPSSKEGGGPVSDGEATVAVWTSDTVFPSEPVFVSRPGATEEDDGVLLFLGYDALRRESFMGVLEASDMRERARVYCGSRCCVSFHGHWIPA
;
A
#
# COMPACT_ATOMS: atom_id res chain seq x y z
N VAL A 1 30.88 23.30 3.59
CA VAL A 1 29.93 22.55 4.47
C VAL A 1 29.02 21.69 3.60
N ASN A 2 29.48 20.51 3.21
CA ASN A 2 28.63 19.53 2.51
C ASN A 2 29.23 18.15 2.78
N ALA A 3 28.72 17.49 3.82
CA ALA A 3 28.96 16.08 4.03
C ALA A 3 27.91 15.31 3.20
N PRO A 4 28.28 14.26 2.44
CA PRO A 4 27.29 13.39 1.86
C PRO A 4 26.57 12.65 2.99
N LEU A 5 25.24 12.71 2.98
CA LEU A 5 24.41 11.85 3.84
C LEU A 5 24.65 10.40 3.37
N ALA A 6 25.49 9.67 4.10
CA ALA A 6 25.60 8.23 3.95
C ALA A 6 24.29 7.62 4.44
N PHE A 7 23.44 7.20 3.50
CA PHE A 7 22.27 6.40 3.82
C PHE A 7 22.76 4.96 4.02
N THR A 8 22.95 4.58 5.28
CA THR A 8 23.20 3.18 5.64
C THR A 8 21.97 2.37 5.20
N PRO A 9 22.11 1.34 4.36
CA PRO A 9 20.96 0.52 3.98
C PRO A 9 20.37 -0.10 5.25
N LEU A 10 19.09 0.18 5.49
CA LEU A 10 18.33 -0.47 6.55
C LEU A 10 18.39 -1.99 6.34
N ASP A 11 18.80 -2.71 7.38
CA ASP A 11 18.88 -4.17 7.42
C ASP A 11 17.57 -4.78 6.89
N ARG A 12 17.67 -5.75 5.97
CA ARG A 12 16.52 -6.50 5.41
C ARG A 12 15.65 -7.12 6.51
N LYS A 13 16.21 -7.32 7.72
CA LYS A 13 15.47 -7.77 8.91
C LYS A 13 14.53 -6.71 9.49
N ALA A 14 14.85 -5.42 9.36
CA ALA A 14 14.02 -4.31 9.85
C ALA A 14 12.74 -4.11 9.03
N LEU A 15 12.79 -4.35 7.71
CA LEU A 15 11.62 -4.21 6.85
C LEU A 15 10.55 -5.29 7.14
N ARG A 16 10.97 -6.50 7.55
CA ARG A 16 10.05 -7.55 8.01
C ARG A 16 9.35 -7.21 9.33
N ALA A 17 9.98 -6.40 10.19
CA ALA A 17 9.38 -6.01 11.47
C ALA A 17 8.29 -4.96 11.31
N ALA A 18 8.40 -4.05 10.34
CA ALA A 18 7.37 -3.03 10.07
C ALA A 18 6.06 -3.64 9.52
N ALA A 19 6.14 -4.77 8.81
CA ALA A 19 4.96 -5.51 8.34
C ALA A 19 4.29 -6.36 9.44
N GLN A 20 4.90 -6.51 10.62
CA GLN A 20 4.43 -7.39 11.70
C GLN A 20 3.93 -6.66 12.94
N SER A 21 3.92 -5.33 12.98
CA SER A 21 3.37 -4.59 14.13
C SER A 21 1.89 -4.26 13.93
N THR A 22 1.04 -5.28 13.83
CA THR A 22 -0.38 -5.11 14.18
C THR A 22 -0.46 -5.10 15.71
N GLY A 23 -0.76 -3.93 16.28
CA GLY A 23 -1.15 -3.84 17.69
C GLY A 23 -2.41 -4.66 17.97
N PRO A 24 -2.67 -5.07 19.23
CA PRO A 24 -3.85 -5.85 19.56
C PRO A 24 -5.13 -5.05 19.24
N PRO A 25 -6.23 -5.73 18.85
CA PRO A 25 -7.49 -5.05 18.54
C PRO A 25 -8.00 -4.30 19.77
N SER A 26 -8.25 -3.01 19.59
CA SER A 26 -9.05 -2.20 20.50
C SER A 26 -10.43 -2.85 20.64
N SER A 27 -10.80 -3.18 21.87
CA SER A 27 -12.10 -3.73 22.23
C SER A 27 -13.22 -2.77 21.83
N LYS A 28 -14.02 -3.16 20.85
CA LYS A 28 -15.43 -2.74 20.77
C LYS A 28 -16.27 -4.01 20.75
N GLU A 29 -16.97 -4.23 21.86
CA GLU A 29 -17.96 -5.28 22.01
C GLU A 29 -19.13 -5.04 21.06
N GLY A 30 -19.34 -5.99 20.15
CA GLY A 30 -20.48 -6.11 19.24
C GLY A 30 -20.53 -7.55 18.74
N GLY A 31 -21.17 -8.41 19.53
CA GLY A 31 -21.06 -9.86 19.45
C GLY A 31 -21.79 -10.51 18.26
N GLY A 32 -21.02 -11.20 17.43
CA GLY A 32 -21.41 -12.34 16.62
C GLY A 32 -20.21 -13.29 16.53
N PRO A 33 -20.40 -14.60 16.34
CA PRO A 33 -19.28 -15.52 16.18
C PRO A 33 -18.49 -15.13 14.92
N VAL A 34 -17.29 -14.60 15.11
CA VAL A 34 -16.30 -14.49 14.04
C VAL A 34 -15.81 -15.90 13.78
N SER A 35 -16.05 -16.45 12.59
CA SER A 35 -15.46 -17.71 12.19
C SER A 35 -13.95 -17.53 12.05
N ASP A 36 -13.15 -18.30 12.80
CA ASP A 36 -11.68 -18.31 12.75
C ASP A 36 -11.17 -18.96 11.44
N GLY A 37 -11.55 -18.39 10.29
CA GLY A 37 -10.96 -18.76 9.01
C GLY A 37 -9.46 -18.45 9.00
N GLU A 38 -8.66 -19.30 8.38
CA GLU A 38 -7.22 -19.05 8.21
C GLU A 38 -7.01 -17.80 7.35
N ALA A 39 -6.65 -16.69 7.97
CA ALA A 39 -6.41 -15.44 7.28
C ALA A 39 -5.09 -15.49 6.49
N THR A 40 -5.16 -15.26 5.18
CA THR A 40 -3.97 -15.15 4.32
C THR A 40 -3.57 -13.69 4.13
N VAL A 41 -2.27 -13.41 4.10
CA VAL A 41 -1.73 -12.06 3.85
C VAL A 41 -1.03 -12.02 2.49
N ALA A 42 -1.51 -11.17 1.59
CA ALA A 42 -0.83 -10.82 0.35
C ALA A 42 -0.03 -9.52 0.53
N VAL A 43 1.15 -9.43 -0.07
CA VAL A 43 2.04 -8.27 0.07
C VAL A 43 2.61 -7.87 -1.28
N TRP A 44 2.40 -6.60 -1.65
CA TRP A 44 3.18 -5.94 -2.69
C TRP A 44 4.37 -5.20 -2.07
N THR A 45 5.55 -5.30 -2.68
CA THR A 45 6.75 -4.63 -2.17
C THR A 45 7.70 -4.24 -3.30
N SER A 46 8.53 -3.24 -3.05
CA SER A 46 9.60 -2.82 -3.95
C SER A 46 10.74 -2.20 -3.14
N ASP A 47 11.97 -2.50 -3.54
CA ASP A 47 13.19 -1.97 -2.89
C ASP A 47 13.41 -0.47 -3.15
N THR A 48 12.70 0.11 -4.11
CA THR A 48 12.95 1.48 -4.61
C THR A 48 11.74 2.40 -4.52
N VAL A 49 10.57 1.86 -4.15
CA VAL A 49 9.33 2.62 -4.13
C VAL A 49 8.91 2.93 -2.70
N PHE A 50 8.54 4.19 -2.48
CA PHE A 50 7.88 4.67 -1.27
C PHE A 50 6.39 4.92 -1.58
N PRO A 51 5.46 4.05 -1.13
CA PRO A 51 4.04 4.19 -1.42
C PRO A 51 3.33 5.13 -0.43
N SER A 52 2.23 5.75 -0.87
CA SER A 52 1.23 6.41 -0.01
C SER A 52 0.27 5.40 0.62
N GLU A 53 -0.69 5.90 1.42
CA GLU A 53 -1.89 5.12 1.75
C GLU A 53 -2.63 4.70 0.46
N PRO A 54 -2.99 3.41 0.32
CA PRO A 54 -3.80 2.95 -0.81
C PRO A 54 -5.29 3.25 -0.60
N VAL A 55 -5.99 3.56 -1.68
CA VAL A 55 -7.45 3.76 -1.72
C VAL A 55 -8.09 2.60 -2.48
N PHE A 56 -9.04 1.90 -1.85
CA PHE A 56 -9.80 0.84 -2.51
C PHE A 56 -10.87 1.39 -3.44
N VAL A 57 -11.02 0.75 -4.60
CA VAL A 57 -12.06 1.03 -5.59
C VAL A 57 -12.69 -0.30 -5.99
N SER A 58 -13.96 -0.50 -5.64
CA SER A 58 -14.70 -1.71 -6.00
C SER A 58 -14.98 -1.77 -7.49
N ARG A 59 -15.00 -2.98 -8.04
CA ARG A 59 -15.54 -3.23 -9.38
C ARG A 59 -17.04 -2.91 -9.37
N PRO A 60 -17.58 -2.26 -10.41
CA PRO A 60 -19.02 -2.07 -10.53
C PRO A 60 -19.76 -3.41 -10.45
N GLY A 61 -20.67 -3.55 -9.47
CA GLY A 61 -21.42 -4.78 -9.24
C GLY A 61 -20.69 -5.88 -8.44
N ALA A 62 -19.53 -5.57 -7.85
CA ALA A 62 -18.82 -6.48 -6.95
C ALA A 62 -19.70 -6.95 -5.78
N THR A 63 -19.62 -8.25 -5.48
CA THR A 63 -20.24 -8.86 -4.28
C THR A 63 -19.22 -9.21 -3.21
N GLU A 64 -17.98 -9.51 -3.60
CA GLU A 64 -16.89 -9.83 -2.69
C GLU A 64 -16.19 -8.55 -2.22
N GLU A 65 -15.69 -8.55 -0.97
CA GLU A 65 -15.04 -7.39 -0.35
C GLU A 65 -13.81 -6.90 -1.12
N ASP A 66 -13.07 -7.83 -1.73
CA ASP A 66 -11.81 -7.61 -2.44
C ASP A 66 -11.95 -7.65 -3.98
N ASP A 67 -13.17 -7.69 -4.52
CA ASP A 67 -13.39 -7.55 -5.98
C ASP A 67 -13.25 -6.08 -6.40
N GLY A 68 -12.01 -5.68 -6.61
CA GLY A 68 -11.65 -4.33 -6.98
C GLY A 68 -10.14 -4.14 -7.08
N VAL A 69 -9.74 -2.88 -7.02
CA VAL A 69 -8.33 -2.47 -7.09
C VAL A 69 -7.95 -1.56 -5.94
N LEU A 70 -6.67 -1.56 -5.60
CA LEU A 70 -6.04 -0.56 -4.74
C LEU A 70 -5.30 0.45 -5.61
N LEU A 71 -5.58 1.73 -5.41
CA LEU A 71 -4.88 2.85 -6.03
C LEU A 71 -3.93 3.47 -5.02
N PHE A 72 -2.67 3.68 -5.40
CA PHE A 72 -1.71 4.37 -4.52
C PHE A 72 -0.78 5.27 -5.32
N LEU A 73 -0.31 6.35 -4.69
CA LEU A 73 0.76 7.17 -5.24
C LEU A 73 2.10 6.58 -4.75
N GLY A 74 2.98 6.24 -5.69
CA GLY A 74 4.34 5.79 -5.37
C GLY A 74 5.38 6.82 -5.78
N TYR A 75 6.41 7.00 -4.97
CA TYR A 75 7.65 7.65 -5.39
C TYR A 75 8.72 6.60 -5.69
N ASP A 76 9.16 6.53 -6.95
CA ASP A 76 10.24 5.65 -7.40
C ASP A 76 11.58 6.38 -7.26
N ALA A 77 12.39 5.96 -6.30
CA ALA A 77 13.67 6.61 -6.02
C ALA A 77 14.73 6.35 -7.11
N LEU A 78 14.62 5.26 -7.87
CA LEU A 78 15.53 4.96 -8.97
C LEU A 78 15.26 5.90 -10.15
N ARG A 79 13.98 6.15 -10.46
CA ARG A 79 13.56 7.08 -11.52
C ARG A 79 13.47 8.53 -11.06
N ARG A 80 13.44 8.75 -9.74
CA ARG A 80 13.25 10.06 -9.09
C ARG A 80 11.96 10.75 -9.52
N GLU A 81 10.90 9.96 -9.68
CA GLU A 81 9.61 10.35 -10.27
C GLU A 81 8.47 9.66 -9.51
N SER A 82 7.32 10.35 -9.40
CA SER A 82 6.11 9.78 -8.82
C SER A 82 5.23 9.11 -9.87
N PHE A 83 4.39 8.17 -9.44
CA PHE A 83 3.47 7.43 -10.29
C PHE A 83 2.19 7.07 -9.55
N MET A 84 1.10 6.87 -10.30
CA MET A 84 -0.11 6.20 -9.82
C MET A 84 0.01 4.70 -10.09
N GLY A 85 -0.03 3.88 -9.04
CA GLY A 85 -0.02 2.42 -9.11
C GLY A 85 -1.42 1.84 -8.94
N VAL A 86 -1.67 0.72 -9.62
CA VAL A 86 -2.93 -0.03 -9.54
C VAL A 86 -2.60 -1.48 -9.19
N LEU A 87 -3.09 -1.95 -8.05
CA LEU A 87 -2.96 -3.34 -7.62
C LEU A 87 -4.33 -4.02 -7.64
N GLU A 88 -4.40 -5.31 -7.99
CA GLU A 88 -5.58 -6.10 -7.65
C GLU A 88 -5.69 -6.24 -6.14
N ALA A 89 -6.87 -6.00 -5.59
CA ALA A 89 -7.09 -6.10 -4.14
C ALA A 89 -7.03 -7.56 -3.65
N SER A 90 -7.42 -8.53 -4.48
CA SER A 90 -7.48 -9.94 -4.11
C SER A 90 -6.12 -10.62 -3.92
N ASP A 91 -5.07 -10.17 -4.64
CA ASP A 91 -3.76 -10.85 -4.62
C ASP A 91 -2.55 -9.90 -4.62
N MET A 92 -2.78 -8.58 -4.54
CA MET A 92 -1.74 -7.54 -4.54
C MET A 92 -0.85 -7.51 -5.79
N ARG A 93 -1.26 -8.15 -6.90
CA ARG A 93 -0.51 -8.07 -8.16
C ARG A 93 -0.66 -6.70 -8.80
N GLU A 94 0.45 -6.15 -9.29
CA GLU A 94 0.44 -4.89 -10.02
C GLU A 94 -0.22 -5.07 -11.40
N ARG A 95 -1.31 -4.34 -11.63
CA ARG A 95 -2.05 -4.29 -12.91
C ARG A 95 -1.52 -3.22 -13.83
N ALA A 96 -1.23 -2.05 -13.28
CA ALA A 96 -0.84 -0.89 -14.06
C ALA A 96 -0.03 0.10 -13.22
N ARG A 97 0.74 0.92 -13.95
CA ARG A 97 1.54 2.01 -13.42
C ARG A 97 1.56 3.17 -14.39
N VAL A 98 1.25 4.36 -13.92
CA VAL A 98 1.25 5.59 -14.73
C VAL A 98 2.15 6.63 -14.08
N TYR A 99 3.28 6.94 -14.71
CA TYR A 99 4.21 7.96 -14.22
C TYR A 99 3.67 9.37 -14.43
N CYS A 100 3.86 10.24 -13.44
CA CYS A 100 3.29 11.58 -13.38
C CYS A 100 4.11 12.64 -14.14
N GLY A 101 5.29 12.31 -14.68
CA GLY A 101 6.21 13.27 -15.30
C GLY A 101 6.92 14.19 -14.30
N SER A 102 6.70 13.99 -13.00
CA SER A 102 7.16 14.88 -11.93
C SER A 102 7.25 14.17 -10.58
N ARG A 103 7.78 14.88 -9.57
CA ARG A 103 7.74 14.43 -8.17
C ARG A 103 6.51 15.01 -7.51
N CYS A 104 5.79 14.16 -6.79
CA CYS A 104 4.70 14.56 -5.91
C CYS A 104 5.14 14.41 -4.46
N CYS A 105 4.61 15.26 -3.58
CA CYS A 105 4.77 15.07 -2.14
C CYS A 105 4.08 13.77 -1.70
N VAL A 106 4.61 13.13 -0.66
CA VAL A 106 3.96 11.98 -0.03
C VAL A 106 2.58 12.42 0.50
N SER A 107 1.52 11.73 0.11
CA SER A 107 0.15 12.00 0.58
C SER A 107 -0.18 11.11 1.78
N PHE A 108 -0.96 11.66 2.72
CA PHE A 108 -1.48 10.91 3.85
C PHE A 108 -2.78 10.19 3.47
N HIS A 109 -3.80 10.95 3.07
CA HIS A 109 -5.13 10.44 2.76
C HIS A 109 -5.58 10.83 1.36
N GLY A 110 -6.59 10.13 0.86
CA GLY A 110 -7.25 10.40 -0.41
C GLY A 110 -8.63 9.74 -0.48
N HIS A 111 -9.39 10.09 -1.52
CA HIS A 111 -10.69 9.47 -1.77
C HIS A 111 -10.91 9.33 -3.28
N TRP A 112 -11.54 8.22 -3.69
CA TRP A 112 -11.98 8.00 -5.06
C TRP A 112 -13.41 8.50 -5.23
N ILE A 113 -13.63 9.36 -6.22
CA ILE A 113 -14.96 9.84 -6.59
C ILE A 113 -15.26 9.29 -7.99
N PRO A 114 -16.26 8.40 -8.14
CA PRO A 114 -16.73 7.96 -9.44
C PRO A 114 -17.20 9.14 -10.31
N ALA A 115 -17.09 8.99 -11.63
CA ALA A 115 -17.54 10.00 -12.61
C ALA A 115 -19.07 10.14 -12.67
#